data_AF-A0A2S6GLR5-F1
#
_entry.id   AF-A0A2S6GLR5-F1
#
_cell.length_a   1.000
_cell.length_b   1.000
_cell.length_c   1.000
_cell.angle_alpha   90.00
_cell.angle_beta   90.00
_cell.angle_gamma   90.00
#
_symmetry.space_group_name_H-M   'P 1'
#
loop_
_entity.id
_entity.type
_entity.pdbx_description
1 polymer ?
#
loop_
_entity_poly.entity_id
_entity_poly.type
_entity_poly.pdbx_seq_one_letter_code
_entity_poly.pdbx_strand_id
1 'polypeptide(L)' 'MINGCNRAVDPFGWLPAGPVFGRTDLLVADVDPDLLAGAYLDLDVSGHYSRSDLSRLDHSPRPARMAAPPVAR' A
#
# COMPACT_ATOMS: atom_id res chain seq x y z
N MET A 1 19.52 -5.31 13.92
CA MET A 1 18.34 -5.89 14.61
C MET A 1 17.11 -5.15 14.10
N ILE A 2 16.14 -5.84 13.51
CA ILE A 2 14.85 -5.24 13.11
C ILE A 2 13.82 -5.77 14.11
N ASN A 3 13.30 -4.92 15.01
CA ASN A 3 12.45 -5.32 16.16
C ASN A 3 10.97 -5.55 15.81
N GLY A 4 10.67 -5.85 14.53
CA GLY A 4 9.30 -5.77 14.00
C GLY A 4 8.75 -4.33 14.03
N CYS A 5 7.72 -4.05 13.23
CA CYS A 5 6.95 -2.78 13.28
C CYS A 5 5.70 -2.95 12.40
N ASN A 6 4.68 -3.65 12.91
CA ASN A 6 3.45 -3.80 12.14
C ASN A 6 2.61 -2.51 12.27
N ARG A 7 2.07 -2.00 11.14
CA ARG A 7 1.25 -0.78 11.10
C ARG A 7 0.45 -0.71 9.80
N ALA A 8 -0.70 -0.06 9.84
CA ALA A 8 -1.42 0.40 8.66
C ALA A 8 -1.08 1.89 8.43
N VAL A 9 -1.03 2.31 7.17
CA VAL A 9 -0.80 3.71 6.78
C VAL A 9 -1.83 4.07 5.71
N ASP A 10 -2.44 5.24 5.84
CA ASP A 10 -3.33 5.79 4.81
C ASP A 10 -2.53 6.52 3.70
N PRO A 11 -3.18 6.97 2.62
CA PRO A 11 -2.50 7.69 1.53
C PRO A 11 -1.82 9.00 1.94
N PHE A 12 -2.27 9.63 3.03
CA PHE A 12 -1.72 10.90 3.54
C PHE A 12 -0.64 10.69 4.63
N GLY A 13 -0.29 9.44 4.93
CA GLY A 13 0.75 9.09 5.90
C GLY A 13 0.25 8.92 7.34
N TRP A 14 -1.06 9.01 7.58
CA TRP A 14 -1.66 8.74 8.88
C TRP A 14 -1.62 7.26 9.23
N LEU A 15 -1.58 6.94 10.53
CA LEU A 15 -1.50 5.57 11.04
C LEU A 15 -2.82 5.14 11.67
N PRO A 16 -3.80 4.61 10.90
CA PRO A 16 -5.08 4.17 11.47
C PRO A 16 -4.93 2.96 12.41
N ALA A 17 -3.83 2.20 12.33
CA ALA A 17 -3.50 1.15 13.29
C ALA A 17 -1.98 0.94 13.46
N GLY A 18 -1.54 0.60 14.67
CA GLY A 18 -0.12 0.44 15.02
C GLY A 18 0.58 1.80 15.28
N PRO A 19 1.92 1.82 15.37
CA PRO A 19 2.86 0.72 15.17
C PRO A 19 2.97 -0.23 16.38
N VAL A 20 3.19 -1.52 16.12
CA VAL A 20 3.46 -2.54 17.14
C VAL A 20 4.86 -3.11 16.99
N PHE A 21 5.61 -3.11 18.10
CA PHE A 21 7.00 -3.57 18.19
C PHE A 21 7.13 -4.72 19.19
N GLY A 22 8.01 -5.67 18.88
CA GLY A 22 8.48 -6.67 19.85
C GLY A 22 7.43 -7.61 20.45
N ARG A 23 6.21 -7.65 19.91
CA ARG A 23 5.14 -8.54 20.37
C ARG A 23 4.25 -9.04 19.23
N THR A 24 3.58 -10.16 19.48
CA THR A 24 2.52 -10.68 18.61
C THR A 24 1.23 -9.90 18.92
N ASP A 25 0.59 -9.34 17.90
CA ASP A 25 -0.61 -8.52 18.03
C ASP A 25 -1.41 -8.57 16.73
N LEU A 26 -2.73 -8.30 16.80
CA LEU A 26 -3.60 -8.19 15.63
C LEU A 26 -3.98 -6.73 15.44
N LEU A 27 -3.58 -6.15 14.30
CA LEU A 27 -3.95 -4.79 13.91
C LEU A 27 -5.11 -4.82 12.93
N VAL A 28 -6.14 -4.04 13.21
CA VAL A 28 -7.32 -3.86 12.36
C VAL A 28 -7.50 -2.36 12.13
N ALA A 29 -7.78 -1.96 10.89
CA ALA A 29 -8.06 -0.59 10.50
C ALA A 29 -9.21 -0.57 9.51
N ASP A 30 -10.10 0.41 9.64
CA ASP A 30 -11.07 0.73 8.60
C ASP A 30 -10.36 1.47 7.46
N VAL A 31 -10.65 1.07 6.23
CA VAL A 31 -10.07 1.66 5.03
C VAL A 31 -11.17 2.41 4.30
N ASP A 32 -10.95 3.71 4.12
CA ASP A 32 -11.81 4.55 3.29
C ASP A 32 -11.19 4.73 1.89
N PRO A 33 -11.75 4.08 0.85
CA PRO A 33 -11.25 4.21 -0.52
C PRO A 33 -11.49 5.60 -1.12
N ASP A 34 -12.40 6.41 -0.57
CA ASP A 34 -12.71 7.73 -1.11
C ASP A 34 -11.55 8.72 -0.91
N LEU A 35 -10.67 8.46 0.05
CA LEU A 35 -9.43 9.22 0.28
C LEU A 35 -8.47 9.19 -0.93
N LEU A 36 -8.57 8.17 -1.79
CA LEU A 36 -7.65 7.98 -2.91
C LEU A 36 -7.77 9.11 -3.95
N ALA A 37 -8.99 9.62 -4.18
CA ALA A 37 -9.21 10.71 -5.11
C ALA A 37 -8.49 12.00 -4.67
N GLY A 38 -8.56 12.32 -3.37
CA GLY A 38 -7.83 13.45 -2.79
C GLY A 38 -6.31 13.25 -2.85
N ALA A 39 -5.83 12.04 -2.56
CA ALA A 39 -4.40 11.74 -2.59
C ALA A 39 -3.79 11.91 -4.00
N TYR A 40 -4.49 11.45 -5.05
CA TYR A 40 -4.04 11.66 -6.42
C TYR A 40 -4.22 13.11 -6.90
N LEU A 41 -5.20 13.85 -6.36
CA LEU A 41 -5.32 15.28 -6.62
C LEU A 41 -4.12 16.06 -6.06
N ASP A 42 -3.67 15.72 -4.86
CA ASP A 42 -2.50 16.35 -4.22
C ASP A 42 -1.20 16.00 -4.97
N LEU A 43 -1.02 14.74 -5.37
CA LEU A 43 0.17 14.31 -6.10
C LEU A 43 -0.07 13.06 -6.98
N ASP A 44 -0.24 13.27 -8.28
CA ASP A 44 -0.26 12.21 -9.28
C ASP A 44 1.11 12.02 -9.95
N VAL A 45 1.96 11.18 -9.32
CA VAL A 45 3.33 10.89 -9.76
C VAL A 45 3.36 10.19 -11.13
N SER A 46 2.39 9.33 -11.40
CA SER A 46 2.35 8.51 -12.62
C SER A 46 1.63 9.18 -13.80
N GLY A 47 0.83 10.23 -13.57
CA GLY A 47 0.15 10.99 -14.62
C GLY A 47 0.73 12.38 -14.80
N HIS A 48 0.09 13.43 -14.26
CA HIS A 48 0.42 14.83 -14.60
C HIS A 48 1.88 15.20 -14.31
N TYR A 49 2.44 14.70 -13.21
CA TYR A 49 3.82 14.97 -12.83
C TYR A 49 4.83 13.98 -13.42
N SER A 50 4.38 13.04 -14.25
CA SER A 50 5.28 12.11 -14.91
C SER A 50 6.17 12.82 -15.94
N ARG A 51 7.45 12.49 -15.92
CA ARG A 51 8.47 13.01 -16.83
C ARG A 51 9.01 11.89 -17.71
N SER A 52 8.15 11.39 -18.59
CA SER A 52 8.49 10.30 -19.50
C SER A 52 9.60 10.66 -20.50
N ASP A 53 9.91 11.95 -20.64
CA ASP A 53 11.08 12.48 -21.36
C ASP A 53 12.41 12.19 -20.64
N LEU A 54 12.39 12.05 -19.31
CA LEU A 54 13.57 11.73 -18.52
C LEU A 54 13.74 10.24 -18.24
N SER A 55 12.67 9.57 -17.84
CA SER A 55 12.72 8.15 -17.49
C SER A 55 11.38 7.47 -17.73
N ARG A 56 11.46 6.18 -18.08
CA ARG A 56 10.29 5.32 -18.30
C ARG A 56 10.52 3.97 -17.63
N LEU A 57 9.50 3.47 -16.94
CA LEU A 57 9.49 2.13 -16.36
C LEU A 57 8.75 1.18 -17.32
N ASP A 58 9.51 0.34 -18.03
CA ASP A 58 8.93 -0.75 -18.81
C ASP A 58 8.81 -2.02 -17.95
N HIS A 59 7.66 -2.70 -18.03
CA HIS A 59 7.41 -3.93 -17.27
C HIS A 59 6.78 -4.99 -18.18
N SER A 60 7.14 -6.27 -17.94
CA SER A 60 6.53 -7.43 -18.59
C SER A 60 5.66 -8.16 -17.56
N PRO A 61 4.32 -8.01 -17.59
CA PRO A 61 3.46 -8.62 -16.59
C PRO A 61 3.48 -10.14 -16.76
N ARG A 62 3.72 -10.85 -15.65
CA ARG A 62 3.52 -12.30 -15.58
C ARG A 62 2.02 -12.57 -15.36
N PRO A 63 1.43 -13.61 -15.97
CA PRO A 63 0.05 -14.00 -15.67
C PRO A 63 -0.14 -14.16 -14.16
N ALA A 64 -1.30 -13.72 -13.68
CA ALA A 64 -1.65 -13.83 -12.27
C ALA A 64 -1.51 -15.29 -11.83
N ARG A 65 -0.68 -15.53 -10.81
CA ARG A 65 -0.67 -16.82 -10.13
C ARG A 65 -2.00 -16.92 -9.41
N MET A 66 -2.82 -17.91 -9.79
CA MET A 66 -4.08 -18.16 -9.09
C MET A 66 -3.77 -18.35 -7.60
N ALA A 67 -4.42 -17.55 -6.75
CA ALA A 67 -4.29 -17.72 -5.31
C ALA A 67 -4.79 -19.12 -4.94
N ALA A 68 -4.09 -19.79 -4.03
CA ALA A 68 -4.58 -21.05 -3.48
C ALA A 68 -5.98 -20.80 -2.88
N PRO A 69 -6.95 -21.71 -3.08
CA PRO A 69 -8.25 -21.57 -2.46
C PRO A 69 -8.09 -21.42 -0.93
N PRO A 70 -8.94 -20.62 -0.27
CA PRO A 70 -8.86 -20.45 1.16
C PRO A 70 -8.92 -21.83 1.83
N VAL A 71 -7.99 -22.11 2.74
CA VAL A 71 -8.10 -23.27 3.62
C VAL A 71 -9.41 -23.12 4.38
N ALA A 72 -10.36 -24.03 4.11
CA ALA A 72 -11.57 -24.14 4.89
C ALA A 72 -11.18 -24.49 6.33
N ARG A 73 -11.74 -23.77 7.28
CA ARG A 73 -11.56 -24.00 8.71
C ARG A 73 -12.32 -25.24 9.18
#